data_AF-S6AEK5-F1
#
_entry.id   AF-S6AEK5-F1
#
_cell.length_a   1.000
_cell.length_b   1.000
_cell.length_c   1.000
_cell.angle_alpha   90.00
_cell.angle_beta   90.00
_cell.angle_gamma   90.00
#
_symmetry.space_group_name_H-M   'P 1'
#
loop_
_entity.id
_entity.type
_entity.pdbx_description
1 polymer ?
#
loop_
_entity_poly.entity_id
_entity_poly.type
_entity_poly.pdbx_seq_one_letter_code
_entity_poly.pdbx_strand_id
1 'polypeptide(L)'
;MNEDVEERRLWELVNRLDSRLNTVQVLAEVLLDNTAMREGIPGPYLDDVREGAVMEAVIYLSRSNQEDFTRLAKMAKLPLV
;
A
#
# COMPACT_ATOMS: atom_id res chain seq x y z
N MET A 1 -27.85 -18.09 1.57
CA MET A 1 -26.63 -18.87 1.27
C MET A 1 -25.68 -18.20 0.25
N ASN A 2 -26.04 -17.05 -0.33
CA ASN A 2 -25.14 -16.28 -1.23
C ASN A 2 -24.62 -14.99 -0.56
N GLU A 3 -25.43 -14.37 0.31
CA GLU A 3 -25.10 -13.15 1.04
C GLU A 3 -23.92 -13.34 2.02
N ASP A 4 -23.88 -14.44 2.77
CA ASP A 4 -22.78 -14.75 3.70
C ASP A 4 -21.41 -14.88 3.01
N VAL A 5 -21.40 -15.35 1.75
CA VAL A 5 -20.17 -15.52 0.95
C VAL A 5 -19.70 -14.18 0.41
N GLU A 6 -20.62 -13.31 -0.01
CA GLU A 6 -20.30 -11.95 -0.48
C GLU A 6 -19.82 -11.06 0.66
N GLU A 7 -20.44 -11.15 1.83
CA GLU A 7 -20.02 -10.42 3.04
C GLU A 7 -18.63 -10.85 3.50
N ARG A 8 -18.34 -12.16 3.51
CA ARG A 8 -16.99 -12.65 3.83
C ARG A 8 -15.94 -12.15 2.84
N ARG A 9 -16.24 -12.19 1.53
CA ARG A 9 -15.33 -11.68 0.49
C ARG A 9 -15.09 -10.19 0.62
N LEU A 10 -16.11 -9.42 1.02
CA LEU A 10 -16.00 -8.00 1.28
C LEU A 10 -15.03 -7.74 2.44
N TRP A 11 -15.21 -8.44 3.57
CA TRP A 11 -14.34 -8.30 4.74
C TRP A 11 -12.89 -8.71 4.46
N GLU A 12 -12.67 -9.81 3.74
CA GLU A 12 -11.34 -10.24 3.32
C GLU A 12 -10.64 -9.17 2.47
N LEU A 13 -11.38 -8.50 1.59
CA LEU A 13 -10.84 -7.47 0.72
C LEU A 13 -10.58 -6.14 1.45
N VAL A 14 -11.46 -5.75 2.37
CA VAL A 14 -11.25 -4.59 3.26
C VAL A 14 -10.02 -4.79 4.14
N ASN A 15 -9.92 -5.95 4.82
CA ASN A 15 -8.79 -6.24 5.71
C ASN A 15 -7.46 -6.27 4.95
N ARG A 16 -7.44 -6.85 3.74
CA ARG A 16 -6.25 -6.85 2.90
C ARG A 16 -5.87 -5.45 2.42
N LEU A 17 -6.85 -4.62 2.06
CA LEU A 17 -6.60 -3.24 1.65
C LEU A 17 -6.04 -2.41 2.80
N ASP A 18 -6.65 -2.49 3.99
CA ASP A 18 -6.23 -1.76 5.19
C ASP A 18 -4.78 -2.10 5.59
N SER A 19 -4.47 -3.39 5.71
CA SER A 19 -3.12 -3.86 6.04
C SER A 19 -2.05 -3.37 5.03
N ARG A 20 -2.37 -3.39 3.73
CA ARG A 20 -1.44 -2.94 2.69
C ARG A 20 -1.33 -1.43 2.60
N LEU A 21 -2.39 -0.67 2.89
CA LEU A 21 -2.32 0.79 2.98
C LEU A 21 -1.38 1.22 4.11
N ASN A 22 -1.52 0.60 5.29
CA ASN A 22 -0.60 0.82 6.40
C ASN A 22 0.85 0.47 6.02
N THR A 23 1.05 -0.65 5.32
CA THR A 23 2.39 -1.07 4.86
C THR A 23 2.99 -0.04 3.90
N VAL A 24 2.23 0.44 2.91
CA VAL A 24 2.67 1.47 1.97
C VAL A 24 3.05 2.75 2.70
N GLN A 25 2.25 3.18 3.67
CA GLN A 25 2.53 4.37 4.47
C GLN A 25 3.87 4.25 5.21
N VAL A 26 4.08 3.17 5.96
CA VAL A 26 5.32 2.95 6.73
C VAL A 26 6.53 2.90 5.80
N LEU A 27 6.43 2.24 4.64
CA LEU A 27 7.54 2.20 3.67
C LEU A 27 7.83 3.57 3.06
N ALA A 28 6.80 4.38 2.80
CA ALA A 28 6.97 5.75 2.31
C ALA A 28 7.65 6.63 3.37
N GLU A 29 7.27 6.52 4.64
CA GLU A 29 7.92 7.22 5.75
C GLU A 29 9.40 6.84 5.86
N VAL A 30 9.73 5.55 5.78
CA VAL A 30 11.13 5.07 5.76
C VAL A 30 11.93 5.66 4.59
N LEU A 31 11.34 5.75 3.39
CA LEU A 31 11.99 6.36 2.22
C LEU A 31 12.22 7.87 2.40
N LEU A 32 11.27 8.57 3.00
CA LEU A 32 11.39 9.99 3.31
C LEU A 32 12.48 10.24 4.34
N ASP A 33 12.50 9.46 5.42
CA ASP A 33 13.54 9.52 6.45
C ASP A 33 14.92 9.20 5.86
N ASN A 34 15.03 8.16 5.03
CA ASN A 34 16.27 7.82 4.34
C ASN A 34 16.76 8.97 3.46
N THR A 35 15.85 9.60 2.72
CA THR A 35 16.18 10.73 1.84
C THR A 35 16.58 11.96 2.64
N ALA A 36 15.97 12.21 3.79
CA ALA A 36 16.34 13.32 4.67
C ALA A 36 17.77 13.17 5.23
N MET A 37 18.26 11.94 5.37
CA MET A 37 19.62 11.63 5.85
C MET A 37 20.71 11.72 4.77
N ARG A 38 20.36 11.99 3.51
CA ARG A 38 21.29 11.90 2.36
C ARG A 38 22.50 12.85 2.48
N GLU A 39 22.33 13.99 3.14
CA GLU A 39 23.40 14.98 3.39
C GLU A 39 23.96 14.91 4.83
N GLY A 40 23.45 14.00 5.66
CA GLY A 40 23.79 13.90 7.10
C GLY A 40 24.97 12.98 7.43
N ILE A 41 25.48 13.10 8.65
CA ILE A 41 26.40 12.12 9.27
C ILE A 41 25.77 11.64 10.58
N PRO A 42 25.42 10.34 10.72
CA PRO A 42 25.57 9.30 9.70
C PRO A 42 24.64 9.54 8.50
N GLY A 43 25.06 9.06 7.33
CA GLY A 43 24.28 9.12 6.10
C GLY A 43 23.07 8.18 6.14
N PRO A 44 22.41 7.96 4.99
CA PRO A 44 21.19 7.16 4.91
C PRO A 44 21.38 5.73 5.40
N TYR A 45 20.34 5.17 6.01
CA TYR A 45 20.33 3.80 6.52
C TYR A 45 20.24 2.77 5.37
N LEU A 46 19.44 3.06 4.35
CA LEU A 46 19.33 2.29 3.13
C LEU A 46 20.33 2.84 2.11
N ASP A 47 21.15 1.94 1.56
CA ASP A 47 21.92 2.22 0.35
C ASP A 47 21.00 2.37 -0.88
N ASP A 48 21.56 2.87 -1.98
CA ASP A 48 20.81 3.15 -3.22
C ASP A 48 20.06 1.91 -3.75
N VAL A 49 20.63 0.71 -3.58
CA VAL A 49 20.02 -0.54 -4.07
C VAL A 49 18.80 -0.90 -3.22
N ARG A 50 18.92 -0.83 -1.90
CA ARG A 50 17.82 -1.12 -0.97
C ARG A 50 16.73 -0.06 -1.05
N GLU A 51 17.11 1.22 -1.16
CA GLU A 51 16.15 2.30 -1.36
C GLU A 51 15.34 2.08 -2.65
N GLY A 52 16.01 1.74 -3.76
CA GLY A 52 15.35 1.39 -5.01
C GLY A 52 14.38 0.22 -4.87
N ALA A 53 14.79 -0.86 -4.20
CA ALA A 53 13.93 -2.02 -3.97
C ALA A 53 12.69 -1.68 -3.11
N VAL A 54 12.84 -0.83 -2.09
CA VAL A 54 11.71 -0.37 -1.26
C VAL A 54 10.78 0.53 -2.07
N MET A 55 11.30 1.42 -2.91
CA MET A 55 10.50 2.25 -3.81
C MET A 55 9.68 1.41 -4.79
N GLU A 56 10.29 0.39 -5.41
CA GLU A 56 9.57 -0.55 -6.29
C GLU A 56 8.45 -1.30 -5.55
N ALA A 57 8.70 -1.73 -4.31
CA ALA A 57 7.70 -2.37 -3.47
C ALA A 57 6.52 -1.43 -3.18
N VAL A 58 6.79 -0.15 -2.85
CA VAL A 58 5.76 0.87 -2.65
C VAL A 58 4.91 1.07 -3.90
N ILE A 59 5.52 1.15 -5.08
CA ILE A 59 4.81 1.29 -6.36
C ILE A 59 3.90 0.08 -6.60
N TYR A 60 4.43 -1.14 -6.43
CA TYR A 60 3.68 -2.37 -6.62
C TYR A 60 2.47 -2.46 -5.68
N LEU A 61 2.70 -2.22 -4.38
CA LEU A 61 1.64 -2.25 -3.37
C LEU A 61 0.58 -1.19 -3.63
N SER A 62 0.98 0.03 -4.02
CA SER A 62 0.06 1.13 -4.34
C SER A 62 -0.87 0.78 -5.51
N ARG A 63 -0.34 0.17 -6.58
CA ARG A 63 -1.15 -0.32 -7.72
C ARG A 63 -2.14 -1.38 -7.27
N SER A 64 -1.69 -2.36 -6.48
CA SER A 64 -2.56 -3.42 -6.00
C SER A 64 -3.62 -2.92 -5.00
N ASN A 65 -3.33 -1.86 -4.24
CA ASN A 65 -4.31 -1.17 -3.40
C ASN A 65 -5.37 -0.48 -4.24
N GLN A 66 -4.99 0.17 -5.35
CA GLN A 66 -5.92 0.81 -6.26
C GLN A 66 -6.87 -0.20 -6.94
N GLU A 67 -6.37 -1.37 -7.33
CA GLU A 67 -7.19 -2.46 -7.87
C GLU A 67 -8.24 -2.94 -6.87
N ASP A 68 -7.83 -3.16 -5.62
CA ASP A 68 -8.74 -3.57 -4.54
C ASP A 68 -9.77 -2.49 -4.21
N PHE A 69 -9.35 -1.23 -4.11
CA PHE A 69 -10.26 -0.11 -3.90
C PHE A 69 -11.31 -0.02 -5.01
N THR A 70 -10.88 -0.15 -6.27
CA THR A 70 -11.80 -0.14 -7.42
C THR A 70 -12.81 -1.29 -7.32
N ARG A 71 -12.36 -2.47 -6.87
CA ARG A 71 -13.24 -3.62 -6.65
C ARG A 71 -14.24 -3.38 -5.51
N LEU A 72 -13.82 -2.77 -4.40
CA LEU A 72 -14.73 -2.37 -3.31
C LEU A 72 -15.78 -1.39 -3.80
N ALA A 73 -15.36 -0.35 -4.51
CA ALA A 73 -16.27 0.68 -5.00
C ALA A 73 -17.31 0.11 -5.99
N LYS A 74 -16.93 -0.86 -6.83
CA LYS A 74 -17.88 -1.63 -7.67
C LYS A 74 -18.88 -2.41 -6.82
N MET A 75 -18.42 -3.13 -5.78
CA MET A 75 -19.28 -3.92 -4.90
C MET A 75 -20.25 -3.03 -4.10
N ALA A 76 -19.78 -1.87 -3.65
CA ALA A 76 -20.56 -0.88 -2.92
C ALA A 76 -21.44 0.01 -3.84
N LYS A 77 -21.43 -0.22 -5.16
CA LYS A 77 -22.16 0.59 -6.17
C LYS A 77 -21.86 2.09 -6.07
N LEU A 78 -20.65 2.44 -5.66
CA LEU A 78 -20.20 3.83 -5.60
C LEU A 78 -19.98 4.35 -7.03
N PRO A 79 -20.20 5.66 -7.27
CA PRO A 79 -19.82 6.26 -8.54
C PRO A 79 -18.30 6.16 -8.69
N LEU A 80 -17.86 5.38 -9.67
CA LEU A 80 -16.46 5.33 -10.10
C LEU A 80 -16.23 6.49 -11.07
N VAL A 81 -15.16 7.25 -10.86
CA VAL A 81 -14.71 8.33 -11.76
C VAL A 81 -14.06 7.74 -12.99
#